data_AF-A0A377YYY0-F1
#
_entry.id   AF-A0A377YYY0-F1
#
_cell.length_a   1.000
_cell.length_b   1.000
_cell.length_c   1.000
_cell.angle_alpha   90.00
_cell.angle_beta   90.00
_cell.angle_gamma   90.00
#
_symmetry.space_group_name_H-M   'P 1'
#
loop_
_entity.id
_entity.type
_entity.pdbx_description
1 polymer ?
#
loop_
_entity_poly.entity_id
_entity_poly.type
_entity_poly.pdbx_seq_one_letter_code
_entity_poly.pdbx_strand_id
1 'polypeptide(L)'
;MARQGRYLSLHDEVKNFPLQYWLRSAIIAAGALVVVIMLWASVPLNMPFKFTLSWLKGAQTIEATTVSQLEKAHVRIGDTLRLTGTGMCNIRTPGSWSAKEDSPFLPFDCSQIVWNDAPPLPLPESDIVSKATALMQSVQRQLHPETDDDSRVSPALRSAIQKSGMVLLDDFGDIVQKTNDLCSAKDDCLRLKNALVNLGNTRNWETLTKRATAGKLDGVNVLLRPVSAESLENLVTTSTAPL
;
A
#
# COMPACT_ATOMS: atom_id res chain seq x y z
N MET A 1 59.30 -19.79 86.20
CA MET A 1 58.75 -19.97 84.84
C MET A 1 57.24 -20.21 84.95
N ALA A 2 56.48 -19.62 84.02
CA ALA A 2 55.02 -19.61 83.81
C ALA A 2 54.12 -20.57 84.65
N ARG A 3 53.13 -20.09 85.41
CA ARG A 3 51.77 -19.56 85.07
C ARG A 3 50.74 -20.64 84.64
N GLN A 4 49.69 -20.75 85.48
CA GLN A 4 48.25 -20.83 85.12
C GLN A 4 47.51 -22.20 85.11
N GLY A 5 46.63 -22.39 86.12
CA GLY A 5 45.20 -22.77 85.97
C GLY A 5 44.83 -24.25 85.83
N ARG A 6 43.94 -24.75 86.71
CA ARG A 6 43.17 -26.00 86.52
C ARG A 6 41.66 -25.74 86.43
N TYR A 7 41.30 -24.66 85.72
CA TYR A 7 39.99 -24.57 85.09
C TYR A 7 40.11 -25.34 83.78
N LEU A 8 39.34 -26.43 83.66
CA LEU A 8 39.24 -27.17 82.41
C LEU A 8 38.83 -26.22 81.29
N SER A 9 39.55 -26.36 80.19
CA SER A 9 39.40 -25.63 78.95
C SER A 9 37.96 -25.62 78.47
N LEU A 10 37.43 -24.41 78.21
CA LEU A 10 36.18 -24.15 77.46
C LEU A 10 36.11 -24.86 76.10
N HIS A 11 37.25 -25.40 75.63
CA HIS A 11 37.37 -26.14 74.38
C HIS A 11 36.86 -27.59 74.49
N ASP A 12 36.77 -28.15 75.70
CA ASP A 12 36.28 -29.52 75.93
C ASP A 12 34.74 -29.58 76.05
N GLU A 13 34.12 -28.49 76.51
CA GLU A 13 32.65 -28.39 76.63
C GLU A 13 31.97 -28.31 75.25
N VAL A 14 32.58 -27.60 74.30
CA VAL A 14 32.12 -27.50 72.90
C VAL A 14 32.20 -28.84 72.17
N LYS A 15 33.12 -29.71 72.58
CA LYS A 15 33.36 -31.01 71.93
C LYS A 15 32.37 -32.08 72.38
N ASN A 16 31.92 -32.02 73.64
CA ASN A 16 31.04 -33.04 74.22
C ASN A 16 29.55 -32.65 74.17
N PHE A 17 29.22 -31.36 74.00
CA PHE A 17 27.84 -30.90 73.81
C PHE A 17 27.77 -29.75 72.79
N PRO A 18 27.66 -30.02 71.48
CA PRO A 18 27.35 -28.98 70.52
C PRO A 18 25.89 -28.57 70.77
N LEU A 19 25.69 -27.42 71.42
CA LEU A 19 24.38 -26.80 71.57
C LEU A 19 23.68 -26.75 70.19
N GLN A 20 22.64 -27.58 70.04
CA GLN A 20 21.87 -27.84 68.81
C GLN A 20 21.03 -26.62 68.37
N TYR A 21 21.61 -25.44 68.26
CA TYR A 21 20.93 -24.25 67.74
C TYR A 21 20.55 -24.43 66.25
N TRP A 22 21.39 -25.13 65.49
CA TRP A 22 21.17 -25.36 64.06
C TRP A 22 19.99 -26.29 63.76
N LEU A 23 19.66 -27.21 64.67
CA LEU A 23 18.60 -28.19 64.42
C LEU A 23 17.23 -27.51 64.37
N ARG A 24 16.97 -26.56 65.28
CA ARG A 24 15.73 -25.78 65.27
C ARG A 24 15.62 -24.93 64.01
N SER A 25 16.70 -24.25 63.62
CA SER A 25 16.74 -23.44 62.40
C SER A 25 16.61 -24.30 61.13
N ALA A 26 17.19 -25.50 61.11
CA ALA A 26 17.07 -26.45 60.01
C ALA A 26 15.65 -27.03 59.91
N ILE A 27 14.99 -27.31 61.03
CA ILE A 27 13.58 -27.76 61.06
C ILE A 27 12.66 -26.65 60.57
N ILE A 28 12.89 -25.40 60.98
CA ILE A 28 12.12 -24.24 60.50
C ILE A 28 12.34 -24.02 59.00
N ALA A 29 13.59 -24.10 58.53
CA ALA A 29 13.92 -23.98 57.12
C ALA A 29 13.29 -25.10 56.28
N ALA A 30 13.34 -26.35 56.77
CA ALA A 30 12.69 -27.49 56.14
C ALA A 30 11.16 -27.34 56.12
N GLY A 31 10.56 -26.88 57.22
CA GLY A 31 9.13 -26.59 57.29
C GLY A 31 8.70 -25.49 56.31
N ALA A 32 9.47 -24.40 56.21
CA ALA A 32 9.21 -23.34 55.24
C ALA A 32 9.32 -23.84 53.79
N LEU A 33 10.32 -24.68 53.50
CA LEU A 33 10.52 -25.27 52.18
C LEU A 33 9.35 -26.19 51.80
N VAL A 34 8.86 -27.01 52.73
CA VAL A 34 7.67 -27.86 52.52
C VAL A 34 6.42 -27.02 52.25
N VAL A 35 6.22 -25.92 53.00
CA VAL A 35 5.09 -25.00 52.76
C VAL A 35 5.18 -24.36 51.37
N VAL A 36 6.38 -23.95 50.93
CA VAL A 36 6.60 -23.40 49.58
C VAL A 36 6.30 -24.44 48.49
N ILE A 37 6.76 -25.69 48.65
CA ILE A 37 6.45 -26.78 47.71
C ILE A 37 4.95 -27.06 47.66
N MET A 38 4.29 -27.09 48.83
CA MET A 38 2.86 -27.34 48.92
C MET A 38 2.04 -26.21 48.26
N LEU A 39 2.45 -24.95 48.42
CA LEU A 39 1.90 -23.81 47.69
C LEU A 39 2.11 -23.93 46.17
N TRP A 40 3.28 -24.38 45.74
CA TRP A 40 3.61 -24.61 44.33
C TRP A 40 2.75 -25.69 43.67
N ALA A 41 2.42 -26.75 44.42
CA ALA A 41 1.61 -27.86 43.94
C ALA A 41 0.09 -27.61 44.05
N SER A 42 -0.36 -26.87 45.07
CA SER A 42 -1.79 -26.71 45.40
C SER A 42 -2.43 -25.49 44.75
N VAL A 43 -1.65 -24.45 44.45
CA VAL A 43 -2.14 -23.29 43.69
C VAL A 43 -1.81 -23.53 42.21
N PRO A 44 -2.74 -23.30 41.26
CA PRO A 44 -2.43 -23.31 39.83
C PRO A 44 -1.60 -22.07 39.44
N LEU A 45 -0.42 -21.92 40.05
CA LEU A 45 0.53 -20.83 39.82
C LEU A 45 1.17 -20.89 38.43
N ASN A 46 0.94 -21.97 37.68
CA ASN A 46 1.43 -22.13 36.31
C ASN A 46 0.83 -21.08 35.35
N MET A 47 -0.30 -20.46 35.72
CA MET A 47 -0.90 -19.33 35.01
C MET A 47 -0.26 -17.98 35.40
N PRO A 48 -0.30 -17.50 36.66
CA PRO A 48 0.18 -16.17 37.02
C PRO A 48 1.68 -15.96 36.84
N PHE A 49 2.53 -16.99 36.97
CA PHE A 49 3.97 -16.82 36.77
C PHE A 49 4.32 -16.56 35.30
N LYS A 50 3.59 -17.15 34.35
CA LYS A 50 3.75 -16.87 32.93
C LYS A 50 3.24 -15.47 32.58
N PHE A 51 2.11 -15.06 33.15
CA PHE A 51 1.57 -13.71 32.95
C PHE A 51 2.48 -12.62 33.53
N THR A 52 3.07 -12.82 34.71
CA THR A 52 4.02 -11.86 35.29
C THR A 52 5.36 -11.86 34.54
N LEU A 53 5.86 -13.02 34.07
CA LEU A 53 7.06 -13.05 33.21
C LEU A 53 6.83 -12.38 31.86
N SER A 54 5.66 -12.57 31.23
CA SER A 54 5.32 -11.92 29.95
C SER A 54 5.13 -10.41 30.12
N TRP A 55 4.58 -9.95 31.25
CA TRP A 55 4.46 -8.53 31.56
C TRP A 55 5.83 -7.89 31.86
N LEU A 56 6.71 -8.58 32.59
CA LEU A 56 8.07 -8.12 32.89
C LEU A 56 8.98 -8.10 31.65
N LYS A 57 8.75 -8.99 30.69
CA LYS A 57 9.50 -9.02 29.42
C LYS A 57 9.12 -7.91 28.45
N GLY A 58 8.06 -7.14 28.74
CA GLY A 58 7.55 -6.10 27.88
C GLY A 58 6.91 -6.67 26.62
N ALA A 59 5.73 -6.18 26.26
CA ALA A 59 5.14 -6.49 24.97
C ALA A 59 6.14 -6.10 23.88
N GLN A 60 6.73 -7.08 23.19
CA GLN A 60 7.61 -6.80 22.06
C GLN A 60 6.74 -6.25 20.95
N THR A 61 6.97 -4.99 20.59
CA THR A 61 6.35 -4.37 19.42
C THR A 61 7.00 -4.96 18.18
N ILE A 62 6.30 -5.89 17.52
CA ILE A 62 6.79 -6.51 16.28
C ILE A 62 6.40 -5.56 15.14
N GLU A 63 7.40 -4.91 14.56
CA GLU A 63 7.26 -4.12 13.34
C GLU A 63 7.55 -5.02 12.13
N ALA A 64 6.57 -5.22 11.26
CA ALA A 64 6.74 -5.99 10.04
C ALA A 64 6.22 -5.20 8.84
N THR A 65 7.09 -5.00 7.86
CA THR A 65 6.77 -4.29 6.61
C THR A 65 6.47 -5.25 5.45
N THR A 66 6.69 -6.55 5.66
CA THR A 66 6.49 -7.62 4.67
C THR A 66 5.85 -8.85 5.31
N VAL A 67 5.09 -9.62 4.53
CA VAL A 67 4.42 -10.84 5.00
C VAL A 67 5.45 -11.86 5.52
N SER A 68 6.58 -11.99 4.83
CA SER A 68 7.68 -12.87 5.24
C SER A 68 8.34 -12.49 6.58
N GLN A 69 8.40 -11.20 6.94
CA GLN A 69 8.90 -10.77 8.25
C GLN A 69 7.90 -11.12 9.35
N LEU A 70 6.60 -10.96 9.08
CA LEU A 70 5.55 -11.32 10.02
C LEU A 70 5.50 -12.83 10.26
N GLU A 71 5.66 -13.64 9.21
CA GLU A 71 5.70 -15.11 9.31
C GLU A 71 6.87 -15.57 10.19
N LYS A 72 8.06 -14.98 10.02
CA LYS A 72 9.25 -15.32 10.82
C LYS A 72 9.17 -14.84 12.26
N ALA A 73 8.35 -13.85 12.58
CA ALA A 73 8.26 -13.27 13.91
C ALA A 73 7.55 -14.17 14.94
N HIS A 74 6.87 -15.26 14.52
CA HIS A 74 6.19 -16.23 15.41
C HIS A 74 5.31 -15.55 16.47
N VAL A 75 4.38 -14.70 15.99
CA VAL A 75 3.47 -13.89 16.81
C VAL A 75 2.76 -14.72 17.88
N ARG A 76 2.75 -14.22 19.12
CA ARG A 76 2.08 -14.84 20.26
C ARG A 76 0.90 -13.98 20.75
N ILE A 77 -0.02 -14.62 21.47
CA ILE A 77 -1.13 -13.94 22.12
C ILE A 77 -0.56 -12.96 23.15
N GLY A 78 -0.85 -11.66 22.96
CA GLY A 78 -0.37 -10.57 23.82
C GLY A 78 0.70 -9.67 23.19
N ASP A 79 1.22 -10.03 22.02
CA ASP A 79 2.15 -9.17 21.29
C ASP A 79 1.44 -7.97 20.66
N THR A 80 2.12 -6.83 20.59
CA THR A 80 1.65 -5.64 19.89
C THR A 80 2.23 -5.61 18.49
N LEU A 81 1.37 -5.66 17.48
CA LEU A 81 1.79 -5.64 16.09
C LEU A 81 1.68 -4.22 15.51
N ARG A 82 2.71 -3.79 14.79
CA ARG A 82 2.67 -2.59 13.96
C ARG A 82 3.04 -3.00 12.54
N LEU A 83 2.01 -3.22 11.73
CA LEU A 83 2.13 -3.72 10.37
C LEU A 83 1.96 -2.56 9.39
N THR A 84 2.84 -2.48 8.39
CA THR A 84 2.67 -1.58 7.25
C THR A 84 2.89 -2.38 5.97
N GLY A 85 2.01 -2.22 4.99
CA GLY A 85 2.10 -3.01 3.77
C GLY A 85 1.03 -2.64 2.76
N THR A 86 1.18 -3.16 1.55
CA THR A 86 0.20 -3.07 0.47
C THR A 86 -0.50 -4.41 0.33
N GLY A 87 -1.83 -4.41 0.33
CA GLY A 87 -2.64 -5.62 0.16
C GLY A 87 -3.60 -5.49 -1.01
N MET A 88 -4.06 -6.63 -1.50
CA MET A 88 -5.07 -6.70 -2.55
C MET A 88 -6.47 -6.60 -1.95
N CYS A 89 -7.33 -5.79 -2.54
CA CYS A 89 -8.73 -5.70 -2.15
C CYS A 89 -9.48 -6.97 -2.59
N ASN A 90 -10.17 -7.64 -1.66
CA ASN A 90 -10.97 -8.82 -1.93
C ASN A 90 -12.44 -8.43 -2.07
N ILE A 91 -12.94 -8.45 -3.30
CA ILE A 91 -14.33 -8.19 -3.63
C ILE A 91 -15.13 -9.46 -3.33
N ARG A 92 -15.82 -9.50 -2.18
CA ARG A 92 -16.80 -10.58 -1.94
C ARG A 92 -18.01 -10.35 -2.84
N THR A 93 -18.25 -11.28 -3.76
CA THR A 93 -19.57 -11.50 -4.34
C THR A 93 -20.22 -12.67 -3.60
N PRO A 94 -20.87 -12.46 -2.43
CA PRO A 94 -21.67 -13.52 -1.82
C PRO A 94 -22.77 -13.91 -2.81
N GLY A 95 -22.97 -15.22 -2.96
CA GLY A 95 -23.82 -15.82 -3.99
C GLY A 95 -25.17 -15.14 -4.19
N SER A 96 -25.59 -15.08 -5.45
CA SER A 96 -26.90 -14.61 -5.94
C SER A 96 -27.19 -13.11 -5.90
N TRP A 97 -26.20 -12.24 -6.16
CA TRP A 97 -26.58 -10.89 -6.58
C TRP A 97 -27.10 -10.94 -8.02
N SER A 98 -28.42 -10.88 -8.19
CA SER A 98 -28.98 -10.40 -9.44
C SER A 98 -28.50 -8.96 -9.57
N ALA A 99 -27.56 -8.71 -10.49
CA ALA A 99 -27.37 -7.35 -11.00
C ALA A 99 -28.78 -6.87 -11.34
N LYS A 100 -29.30 -5.91 -10.57
CA LYS A 100 -30.46 -5.17 -11.04
C LYS A 100 -29.96 -4.59 -12.36
N GLU A 101 -30.57 -4.98 -13.47
CA GLU A 101 -30.06 -4.87 -14.86
C GLU A 101 -29.61 -3.46 -15.29
N ASP A 102 -29.71 -2.44 -14.42
CA ASP A 102 -29.51 -1.02 -14.68
C ASP A 102 -28.42 -0.32 -13.84
N SER A 103 -27.50 -1.04 -13.18
CA SER A 103 -26.38 -0.37 -12.48
C SER A 103 -25.02 -0.71 -13.09
N PRO A 104 -24.39 0.20 -13.84
CA PRO A 104 -23.03 0.03 -14.37
C PRO A 104 -21.94 0.13 -13.29
N PHE A 105 -22.31 0.52 -12.06
CA PHE A 105 -21.38 0.73 -10.96
C PHE A 105 -21.47 -0.38 -9.92
N LEU A 106 -20.44 -1.24 -9.89
CA LEU A 106 -20.13 -2.05 -8.72
C LEU A 106 -19.41 -1.16 -7.71
N PRO A 107 -19.94 -0.93 -6.49
CA PRO A 107 -19.13 -0.31 -5.47
C PRO A 107 -17.94 -1.24 -5.20
N PHE A 108 -16.72 -0.70 -5.29
CA PHE A 108 -15.51 -1.39 -4.83
C PHE A 108 -15.60 -1.62 -3.32
N ASP A 109 -16.26 -2.70 -2.91
CA ASP A 109 -16.33 -3.10 -1.50
C ASP A 109 -15.01 -3.77 -1.11
N CYS A 110 -14.06 -2.95 -0.68
CA CYS A 110 -12.78 -3.38 -0.12
C CYS A 110 -12.86 -3.62 1.39
N SER A 111 -13.98 -4.13 1.89
CA SER A 111 -14.14 -4.52 3.31
C SER A 111 -13.16 -5.61 3.77
N GLN A 112 -12.48 -6.29 2.84
CA GLN A 112 -11.43 -7.25 3.15
C GLN A 112 -10.17 -6.95 2.32
N ILE A 113 -9.04 -6.76 2.99
CA ILE A 113 -7.73 -6.61 2.38
C ILE A 113 -6.97 -7.91 2.60
N VAL A 114 -6.53 -8.55 1.51
CA VAL A 114 -5.67 -9.73 1.53
C VAL A 114 -4.24 -9.25 1.35
N TRP A 115 -3.43 -9.37 2.41
CA TRP A 115 -2.00 -9.09 2.35
C TRP A 115 -1.24 -10.40 2.14
N ASN A 116 -0.69 -10.59 0.94
CA ASN A 116 0.07 -11.78 0.56
C ASN A 116 1.23 -11.42 -0.38
N ASP A 117 2.12 -12.38 -0.62
CA ASP A 117 3.22 -12.26 -1.59
C ASP A 117 2.81 -12.75 -3.00
N ALA A 118 1.50 -12.81 -3.29
CA ALA A 118 1.04 -13.23 -4.61
C ALA A 118 1.32 -12.12 -5.63
N PRO A 119 1.72 -12.47 -6.87
CA PRO A 119 1.85 -11.48 -7.92
C PRO A 119 0.50 -10.76 -8.13
N PRO A 120 0.50 -9.43 -8.32
CA PRO A 120 -0.72 -8.69 -8.54
C PRO A 120 -1.45 -9.26 -9.76
N LEU A 121 -2.76 -9.41 -9.65
CA LEU A 121 -3.57 -9.81 -10.79
C LEU A 121 -3.37 -8.80 -11.92
N PRO A 122 -3.25 -9.25 -13.18
CA PRO A 122 -3.23 -8.33 -14.30
C PRO A 122 -4.51 -7.49 -14.27
N LEU A 123 -4.39 -6.20 -14.60
CA LEU A 123 -5.55 -5.33 -14.75
C LEU A 123 -6.54 -6.00 -15.71
N PRO A 124 -7.86 -6.01 -15.42
CA PRO A 124 -8.82 -6.57 -16.33
C PRO A 124 -8.71 -5.84 -17.68
N GLU A 125 -8.35 -6.58 -18.73
CA GLU A 125 -8.21 -6.02 -20.07
C GLU A 125 -9.60 -5.67 -20.62
N SER A 126 -9.93 -4.39 -20.62
CA SER A 126 -11.02 -3.84 -21.41
C SER A 126 -10.42 -3.06 -22.56
N ASP A 127 -10.83 -3.39 -23.77
CA ASP A 127 -10.48 -2.69 -25.00
C ASP A 127 -10.89 -1.21 -24.94
N ILE A 128 -12.07 -0.92 -24.38
CA ILE A 128 -12.56 0.46 -24.17
C ILE A 128 -11.67 1.20 -23.16
N VAL A 129 -11.33 0.58 -22.02
CA VAL A 129 -10.45 1.21 -21.02
C VAL A 129 -9.06 1.44 -21.62
N SER A 130 -8.52 0.47 -22.36
CA SER A 130 -7.23 0.61 -23.04
C SER A 130 -7.24 1.79 -24.03
N LYS A 131 -8.27 1.91 -24.87
CA LYS A 131 -8.45 3.03 -25.80
C LYS A 131 -8.63 4.37 -25.09
N ALA A 132 -9.41 4.40 -24.01
CA ALA A 132 -9.65 5.60 -23.21
C ALA A 132 -8.35 6.07 -22.53
N THR A 133 -7.59 5.16 -21.93
CA THR A 133 -6.28 5.43 -21.34
C THR A 133 -5.29 5.90 -22.40
N ALA A 134 -5.24 5.26 -23.57
CA ALA A 134 -4.36 5.67 -24.65
C ALA A 134 -4.64 7.10 -25.14
N LEU A 135 -5.93 7.48 -25.25
CA LEU A 135 -6.34 8.83 -25.61
C LEU A 135 -5.95 9.84 -24.52
N MET A 136 -6.27 9.56 -23.25
CA MET A 136 -5.91 10.44 -22.12
C MET A 136 -4.40 10.66 -22.05
N GLN A 137 -3.61 9.58 -22.09
CA GLN A 137 -2.15 9.66 -22.05
C GLN A 137 -1.60 10.45 -23.23
N SER A 138 -2.14 10.25 -24.44
CA SER A 138 -1.74 11.01 -25.62
C SER A 138 -1.96 12.51 -25.45
N VAL A 139 -3.12 12.91 -24.95
CA VAL A 139 -3.47 14.32 -24.77
C VAL A 139 -2.64 14.93 -23.65
N GLN A 140 -2.51 14.23 -22.52
CA GLN A 140 -1.69 14.67 -21.39
C GLN A 140 -0.24 14.90 -21.80
N ARG A 141 0.34 13.95 -22.53
CA ARG A 141 1.73 14.01 -23.00
C ARG A 141 1.98 15.21 -23.91
N GLN A 142 1.03 15.52 -24.80
CA GLN A 142 1.19 16.64 -25.73
C GLN A 142 0.91 18.00 -25.08
N LEU A 143 -0.03 18.08 -24.13
CA LEU A 143 -0.35 19.32 -23.41
C LEU A 143 0.69 19.64 -22.32
N HIS A 144 1.22 18.62 -21.66
CA HIS A 144 2.19 18.70 -20.58
C HIS A 144 3.43 17.83 -20.88
N PRO A 145 4.24 18.21 -21.88
CA PRO A 145 5.42 17.44 -22.25
C PRO A 145 6.49 17.53 -21.14
N GLU A 146 6.99 16.37 -20.73
CA GLU A 146 8.16 16.25 -19.86
C GLU A 146 9.44 16.57 -20.65
N THR A 147 10.54 16.86 -19.96
CA THR A 147 11.79 17.30 -20.60
C THR A 147 12.48 16.25 -21.48
N ASP A 148 12.11 14.97 -21.33
CA ASP A 148 12.73 13.81 -21.99
C ASP A 148 11.82 13.15 -23.03
N ASP A 149 10.69 13.78 -23.37
CA ASP A 149 9.75 13.22 -24.34
C ASP A 149 10.33 13.32 -25.77
N ASP A 150 10.30 12.22 -26.53
CA ASP A 150 10.68 12.07 -27.96
C ASP A 150 9.70 12.84 -28.88
N SER A 151 9.46 14.10 -28.55
CA SER A 151 8.55 14.94 -29.31
C SER A 151 9.27 15.40 -30.59
N ARG A 152 8.53 15.46 -31.70
CA ARG A 152 9.07 15.61 -33.08
C ARG A 152 9.58 17.02 -33.41
N VAL A 153 9.71 17.87 -32.40
CA VAL A 153 10.03 19.30 -32.46
C VAL A 153 11.37 19.57 -31.73
N SER A 154 12.10 20.62 -32.10
CA SER A 154 13.34 20.95 -31.39
C SER A 154 13.03 21.51 -29.97
N PRO A 155 13.83 21.18 -28.95
CA PRO A 155 13.65 21.72 -27.59
C PRO A 155 13.66 23.26 -27.53
N ALA A 156 14.40 23.91 -28.44
CA ALA A 156 14.45 25.36 -28.56
C ALA A 156 13.12 25.97 -29.04
N LEU A 157 12.40 25.32 -29.97
CA LEU A 157 11.10 25.82 -30.44
C LEU A 157 10.01 25.61 -29.38
N ARG A 158 10.04 24.50 -28.64
CA ARG A 158 9.12 24.26 -27.52
C ARG A 158 9.30 25.29 -26.41
N SER A 159 10.54 25.55 -26.00
CA SER A 159 10.80 26.53 -24.95
C SER A 159 10.39 27.94 -25.36
N ALA A 160 10.54 28.31 -26.64
CA ALA A 160 10.03 29.58 -27.16
C ALA A 160 8.49 29.66 -27.13
N ILE A 161 7.79 28.57 -27.46
CA ILE A 161 6.32 28.51 -27.44
C ILE A 161 5.77 28.52 -26.01
N GLN A 162 6.35 27.75 -25.09
CA GLN A 162 6.00 27.79 -23.67
C GLN A 162 6.24 29.18 -23.07
N LYS A 163 7.36 29.83 -23.42
CA LYS A 163 7.66 31.21 -23.00
C LYS A 163 6.67 32.23 -23.55
N SER A 164 6.03 31.93 -24.69
CA SER A 164 4.94 32.74 -25.26
C SER A 164 3.57 32.46 -24.64
N GLY A 165 3.48 31.52 -23.68
CA GLY A 165 2.23 31.15 -23.03
C GLY A 165 1.27 30.38 -23.94
N MET A 166 1.76 29.78 -25.02
CA MET A 166 0.98 28.92 -25.90
C MET A 166 1.35 27.45 -25.67
N VAL A 167 0.40 26.55 -25.94
CA VAL A 167 0.59 25.10 -25.85
C VAL A 167 0.67 24.54 -27.27
N LEU A 168 1.62 23.64 -27.51
CA LEU A 168 1.86 23.02 -28.81
C LEU A 168 1.38 21.57 -28.78
N LEU A 169 0.45 21.21 -29.65
CA LEU A 169 0.20 19.82 -30.00
C LEU A 169 1.10 19.45 -31.18
N ASP A 170 2.06 18.55 -30.95
CA ASP A 170 3.05 18.14 -31.95
C ASP A 170 2.61 16.93 -32.78
N ASP A 171 1.60 16.19 -32.31
CA ASP A 171 0.99 15.09 -33.04
C ASP A 171 -0.54 15.12 -32.92
N PHE A 172 -1.14 16.13 -33.56
CA PHE A 172 -2.59 16.28 -33.61
C PHE A 172 -3.28 15.09 -34.32
N GLY A 173 -2.58 14.43 -35.25
CA GLY A 173 -3.07 13.24 -35.93
C GLY A 173 -3.33 12.08 -34.97
N ASP A 174 -2.40 11.82 -34.04
CA ASP A 174 -2.52 10.76 -33.02
C ASP A 174 -3.77 10.96 -32.13
N ILE A 175 -4.05 12.19 -31.70
CA ILE A 175 -5.24 12.50 -30.89
C ILE A 175 -6.53 12.20 -31.67
N VAL A 176 -6.58 12.57 -32.95
CA VAL A 176 -7.74 12.30 -33.82
C VAL A 176 -7.94 10.81 -34.01
N GLN A 177 -6.88 10.04 -34.26
CA GLN A 177 -6.95 8.59 -34.45
C GLN A 177 -7.44 7.90 -33.18
N LYS A 178 -6.84 8.18 -32.02
CA LYS A 178 -7.24 7.60 -30.73
C LYS A 178 -8.66 7.98 -30.32
N THR A 179 -9.09 9.20 -30.66
CA THR A 179 -10.49 9.62 -30.45
C THR A 179 -11.44 8.84 -31.35
N ASN A 180 -11.06 8.52 -32.58
CA ASN A 180 -11.87 7.71 -33.48
C ASN A 180 -11.98 6.25 -33.00
N ASP A 181 -10.90 5.70 -32.46
CA ASP A 181 -10.85 4.33 -31.95
C ASP A 181 -11.74 4.15 -30.71
N LEU A 182 -11.79 5.16 -29.84
CA LEU A 182 -12.65 5.20 -28.67
C LEU A 182 -14.11 5.51 -29.04
N CYS A 183 -14.33 6.57 -29.82
CA CYS A 183 -15.65 7.13 -30.12
C CYS A 183 -16.09 6.78 -31.55
N SER A 184 -16.16 5.48 -31.86
CA SER A 184 -16.38 5.01 -33.24
C SER A 184 -17.81 5.23 -33.75
N ALA A 185 -18.82 5.23 -32.88
CA ALA A 185 -20.20 5.46 -33.30
C ALA A 185 -20.45 6.94 -33.62
N LYS A 186 -21.45 7.22 -34.46
CA LYS A 186 -21.75 8.58 -34.92
C LYS A 186 -22.08 9.53 -33.77
N ASP A 187 -22.82 9.03 -32.78
CA ASP A 187 -23.35 9.82 -31.67
C ASP A 187 -22.43 9.85 -30.43
N ASP A 188 -21.31 9.11 -30.47
CA ASP A 188 -20.33 9.11 -29.39
C ASP A 188 -19.48 10.38 -29.40
N CYS A 189 -19.21 10.93 -28.20
CA CYS A 189 -18.24 12.01 -27.98
C CYS A 189 -18.43 13.24 -28.88
N LEU A 190 -19.68 13.61 -29.20
CA LEU A 190 -20.00 14.69 -30.14
C LEU A 190 -19.28 16.01 -29.80
N ARG A 191 -19.19 16.35 -28.51
CA ARG A 191 -18.52 17.59 -28.06
C ARG A 191 -17.03 17.56 -28.37
N LEU A 192 -16.35 16.44 -28.09
CA LEU A 192 -14.93 16.24 -28.37
C LEU A 192 -14.67 16.24 -29.89
N LYS A 193 -15.45 15.48 -30.67
CA LYS A 193 -15.34 15.45 -32.13
C LYS A 193 -15.49 16.84 -32.75
N ASN A 194 -16.49 17.61 -32.31
CA ASN A 194 -16.69 18.96 -32.81
C ASN A 194 -15.54 19.91 -32.45
N ALA A 195 -15.00 19.81 -31.22
CA ALA A 195 -13.83 20.59 -30.83
C ALA A 195 -12.63 20.27 -31.71
N LEU A 196 -12.34 18.99 -31.97
CA LEU A 196 -11.23 18.56 -32.82
C LEU A 196 -11.42 18.98 -34.29
N VAL A 197 -12.64 18.92 -34.82
CA VAL A 197 -12.94 19.40 -36.19
C VAL A 197 -12.63 20.89 -36.34
N ASN A 198 -12.99 21.69 -35.33
CA ASN A 198 -12.71 23.13 -35.31
C ASN A 198 -11.21 23.41 -35.18
N LEU A 199 -10.50 22.68 -34.31
CA LEU A 199 -9.05 22.81 -34.16
C LEU A 199 -8.28 22.40 -35.42
N GLY A 200 -8.72 21.34 -36.09
CA GLY A 200 -8.14 20.86 -37.34
C GLY A 200 -8.51 21.68 -38.57
N ASN A 201 -9.34 22.72 -38.42
CA ASN A 201 -9.87 23.54 -39.52
C ASN A 201 -10.44 22.68 -40.68
N THR A 202 -11.31 21.74 -40.34
CA THR A 202 -11.96 20.83 -41.30
C THR A 202 -13.47 20.95 -41.28
N ARG A 203 -14.14 20.44 -42.32
CA ARG A 203 -15.61 20.56 -42.46
C ARG A 203 -16.39 19.60 -41.57
N ASN A 204 -15.89 18.39 -41.35
CA ASN A 204 -16.55 17.35 -40.57
C ASN A 204 -15.55 16.30 -40.03
N TRP A 205 -16.01 15.49 -39.08
CA TRP A 205 -15.22 14.44 -38.43
C TRP A 205 -14.66 13.41 -39.41
N GLU A 206 -15.45 13.02 -40.41
CA GLU A 206 -15.06 12.04 -41.44
C GLU A 206 -13.88 12.54 -42.29
N THR A 207 -13.88 13.82 -42.67
CA THR A 207 -12.76 14.41 -43.41
C THR A 207 -11.51 14.49 -42.55
N LEU A 208 -11.66 14.82 -41.26
CA LEU A 208 -10.55 14.92 -40.32
C LEU A 208 -9.88 13.56 -40.09
N THR A 209 -10.68 12.54 -39.79
CA THR A 209 -10.19 11.16 -39.57
C THR A 209 -9.57 10.56 -40.83
N LYS A 210 -10.12 10.82 -42.02
CA LYS A 210 -9.51 10.42 -43.30
C LYS A 210 -8.16 11.09 -43.53
N ARG A 211 -8.00 12.35 -43.13
CA ARG A 211 -6.69 13.04 -43.20
C ARG A 211 -5.70 12.47 -42.19
N ALA A 212 -6.16 12.16 -40.97
CA ALA A 212 -5.33 11.56 -39.92
C ALA A 212 -4.82 10.17 -40.34
N THR A 213 -5.71 9.30 -40.81
CA THR A 213 -5.37 7.92 -41.24
C THR A 213 -4.50 7.88 -42.50
N ALA A 214 -4.62 8.88 -43.38
CA ALA A 214 -3.76 9.02 -44.55
C ALA A 214 -2.39 9.66 -44.25
N GLY A 215 -2.04 9.90 -42.98
CA GLY A 215 -0.79 10.57 -42.57
C GLY A 215 -0.70 12.04 -42.99
N LYS A 216 -1.81 12.65 -43.45
CA LYS A 216 -1.82 14.06 -43.90
C LYS A 216 -1.82 15.06 -42.74
N LEU A 217 -1.92 14.58 -41.51
CA LEU A 217 -1.78 15.38 -40.29
C LEU A 217 -0.42 15.18 -39.62
N ASP A 218 0.43 14.31 -40.17
CA ASP A 218 1.77 14.06 -39.64
C ASP A 218 2.62 15.32 -39.82
N GLY A 219 3.08 15.89 -38.70
CA GLY A 219 3.83 17.16 -38.68
C GLY A 219 2.95 18.42 -38.67
N VAL A 220 1.63 18.29 -38.55
CA VAL A 220 0.75 19.44 -38.29
C VAL A 220 0.82 19.78 -36.80
N ASN A 221 1.51 20.88 -36.51
CA ASN A 221 1.59 21.43 -35.17
C ASN A 221 0.41 22.38 -34.92
N VAL A 222 -0.40 22.11 -33.90
CA VAL A 222 -1.52 22.98 -33.51
C VAL A 222 -1.11 23.82 -32.30
N LEU A 223 -1.20 25.13 -32.44
CA LEU A 223 -0.95 26.08 -31.35
C LEU A 223 -2.26 26.42 -30.66
N LEU A 224 -2.30 26.16 -29.37
CA LEU A 224 -3.45 26.40 -28.51
C LEU A 224 -3.13 27.50 -27.50
N ARG A 225 -4.15 28.31 -27.19
CA ARG A 225 -4.11 29.14 -25.98
C ARG A 225 -4.31 28.23 -24.75
N PRO A 226 -3.79 28.60 -23.56
CA PRO A 226 -3.91 27.78 -22.36
C PRO A 226 -5.35 27.38 -22.04
N VAL A 227 -6.29 28.31 -22.18
CA VAL A 227 -7.73 28.05 -21.95
C VAL A 227 -8.29 27.01 -22.92
N SER A 228 -7.82 27.00 -24.17
CA SER A 228 -8.25 26.02 -25.17
C SER A 228 -7.65 24.64 -24.92
N ALA A 229 -6.40 24.59 -24.44
CA ALA A 229 -5.75 23.36 -23.99
C ALA A 229 -6.50 22.74 -22.80
N GLU A 230 -6.79 23.53 -21.78
CA GLU A 230 -7.56 23.08 -20.61
C GLU A 230 -8.99 22.64 -20.99
N SER A 231 -9.63 23.35 -21.92
CA SER A 231 -10.94 22.93 -22.43
C SER A 231 -10.88 21.60 -23.18
N LEU A 232 -9.81 21.33 -23.94
CA LEU A 232 -9.62 20.07 -24.64
C LEU A 232 -9.39 18.93 -23.66
N GLU A 233 -8.53 19.14 -22.66
CA GLU A 233 -8.26 18.18 -21.59
C GLU A 233 -9.56 17.81 -20.85
N ASN A 234 -10.36 18.80 -20.44
CA ASN A 234 -11.64 18.56 -19.78
C ASN A 234 -12.63 17.78 -20.66
N LEU A 235 -12.68 18.06 -21.96
CA LEU A 235 -13.53 17.32 -22.91
C LEU A 235 -13.08 15.86 -23.04
N VAL A 236 -11.78 15.61 -23.06
CA VAL A 236 -11.20 14.26 -23.11
C VAL A 236 -11.52 13.54 -21.82
N THR A 237 -11.21 14.11 -20.66
CA THR A 237 -11.51 13.54 -19.34
C THR A 237 -12.98 13.21 -19.16
N THR A 238 -13.88 14.07 -19.64
CA THR A 238 -15.34 13.81 -19.59
C THR A 238 -15.76 12.70 -20.56
N SER A 239 -15.09 12.58 -21.72
CA SER A 239 -15.42 11.55 -22.73
C SER A 239 -14.78 10.19 -22.42
N THR A 240 -13.73 10.15 -21.60
CA THR A 240 -13.03 8.95 -21.16
C THR A 240 -13.41 8.52 -19.74
N ALA A 241 -14.21 9.33 -19.04
CA ALA A 241 -14.78 8.95 -17.77
C ALA A 241 -15.67 7.70 -17.95
N PRO A 242 -15.58 6.71 -17.04
CA PRO A 242 -16.45 5.53 -17.11
C PRO A 242 -17.91 5.96 -16.96
N LEU A 243 -18.74 5.56 -17.94
CA LEU A 243 -20.21 5.69 -17.91
C LEU A 243 -20.84 4.67 -16.95
#